data_AF-A0A7Y7A0Q5-F1
#
_entry.id   AF-A0A7Y7A0Q5-F1
#
_cell.length_a   1.000
_cell.length_b   1.000
_cell.length_c   1.000
_cell.angle_alpha   90.00
_cell.angle_beta   90.00
_cell.angle_gamma   90.00
#
_symmetry.space_group_name_H-M   'P 1'
#
loop_
_entity.id
_entity.type
_entity.pdbx_description
1 polymer ?
#
loop_
_entity_poly.entity_id
_entity_poly.type
_entity_poly.pdbx_seq_one_letter_code
_entity_poly.pdbx_strand_id
1 'polypeptide(L)'
;MKYLFSLILFLSSSLLYAGVLSTEELDKLTDLLSDQYSVLVKKSISEKPDDSGRFIYVTFTIEGFSQGNNHQQYLAVYISELKKLAEPPFSEYGEPKYRLVGFRNICNSPLLGYKAGSLVTTKGEVTGVCAPLKTGRAQEKVFTYRVGRFGVY
;
A
#
# COMPACT_ATOMS: atom_id res chain seq x y z
N MET A 1 -20.13 48.04 27.67
CA MET A 1 -19.25 48.06 26.46
C MET A 1 -17.85 47.70 26.95
N LYS A 2 -17.18 46.62 26.57
CA LYS A 2 -17.06 45.95 25.27
C LYS A 2 -16.64 44.47 25.48
N TYR A 3 -17.38 43.60 24.79
CA TYR A 3 -17.01 42.33 24.14
C TYR A 3 -15.91 41.45 24.75
N LEU A 4 -16.36 40.37 25.39
CA LEU A 4 -15.61 39.13 25.59
C LEU A 4 -15.59 38.38 24.24
N PHE A 5 -14.51 38.50 23.46
CA PHE A 5 -14.32 37.70 22.25
C PHE A 5 -13.70 36.35 22.64
N SER A 6 -14.53 35.32 22.75
CA SER A 6 -14.06 33.93 22.82
C SER A 6 -14.00 33.38 21.40
N LEU A 7 -12.78 33.24 20.86
CA LEU A 7 -12.53 32.67 19.54
C LEU A 7 -12.38 31.15 19.71
N ILE A 8 -13.47 30.40 19.49
CA ILE A 8 -13.43 28.94 19.48
C ILE A 8 -12.90 28.50 18.10
N LEU A 9 -11.59 28.25 17.99
CA LEU A 9 -11.02 27.53 16.86
C LEU A 9 -11.39 26.05 16.98
N PHE A 10 -12.43 25.63 16.27
CA PHE A 10 -12.64 24.22 15.94
C PHE A 10 -11.60 23.80 14.90
N LEU A 11 -10.42 23.39 15.34
CA LEU A 11 -9.50 22.60 14.52
C LEU A 11 -10.02 21.15 14.53
N SER A 12 -11.03 20.85 13.71
CA SER A 12 -11.38 19.46 13.41
C SER A 12 -10.39 18.91 12.39
N SER A 13 -9.19 18.57 12.85
CA SER A 13 -8.27 17.72 12.09
C SER A 13 -8.85 16.31 12.11
N SER A 14 -9.70 15.98 11.14
CA SER A 14 -10.07 14.59 10.86
C SER A 14 -8.81 13.90 10.32
N LEU A 15 -8.01 13.35 11.23
CA LEU A 15 -7.00 12.35 10.89
C LEU A 15 -7.77 11.19 10.27
N LEU A 16 -7.78 11.14 8.94
CA LEU A 16 -8.30 10.00 8.19
C LEU A 16 -7.43 8.81 8.58
N TYR A 17 -7.91 8.03 9.53
CA TYR A 17 -7.27 6.77 9.87
C TYR A 17 -7.57 5.82 8.72
N ALA A 18 -6.55 5.49 7.92
CA ALA A 18 -6.69 4.54 6.82
C ALA A 18 -7.18 3.16 7.30
N GLY A 19 -7.15 2.90 8.61
CA GLY A 19 -7.31 1.56 9.17
C GLY A 19 -6.11 0.68 8.85
N VAL A 20 -6.09 -0.52 9.41
CA VAL A 20 -5.09 -1.55 9.07
C VAL A 20 -5.73 -2.43 8.00
N LEU A 21 -5.04 -2.66 6.88
CA LEU A 21 -5.57 -3.53 5.83
C LEU A 21 -5.84 -4.91 6.44
N SER A 22 -7.06 -5.43 6.27
CA SER A 22 -7.33 -6.79 6.73
C SER A 22 -6.51 -7.78 5.90
N THR A 23 -5.95 -8.79 6.56
CA THR A 23 -5.16 -9.84 5.89
C THR A 23 -5.96 -10.54 4.80
N GLU A 24 -7.28 -10.63 4.96
CA GLU A 24 -8.21 -11.19 3.97
C GLU A 24 -8.16 -10.48 2.61
N GLU A 25 -7.97 -9.15 2.58
CA GLU A 25 -7.97 -8.39 1.32
C GLU A 25 -6.66 -8.56 0.54
N LEU A 26 -5.56 -8.80 1.26
CA LEU A 26 -4.32 -9.22 0.62
C LEU A 26 -4.41 -10.67 0.16
N ASP A 27 -5.00 -11.56 0.97
CA ASP A 27 -5.16 -12.97 0.63
C ASP A 27 -5.98 -13.17 -0.66
N LYS A 28 -7.07 -12.43 -0.83
CA LYS A 28 -7.84 -12.40 -2.09
C LYS A 28 -6.98 -12.03 -3.31
N LEU A 29 -6.11 -11.03 -3.17
CA LEU A 29 -5.21 -10.64 -4.26
C LEU A 29 -4.17 -11.75 -4.51
N THR A 30 -3.60 -12.33 -3.46
CA THR A 30 -2.60 -13.38 -3.63
C THR A 30 -3.17 -14.65 -4.20
N ASP A 31 -4.42 -15.01 -3.89
CA ASP A 31 -5.11 -16.16 -4.48
C ASP A 31 -5.31 -15.99 -5.99
N LEU A 32 -5.51 -14.75 -6.46
CA LEU A 32 -5.60 -14.45 -7.89
C LEU A 32 -4.25 -14.49 -8.61
N LEU A 33 -3.16 -14.18 -7.90
CA LEU A 33 -1.80 -14.15 -8.44
C LEU A 33 -1.07 -15.49 -8.32
N SER A 34 -1.51 -16.35 -7.40
CA SER A 34 -0.87 -17.61 -7.09
C SER A 34 -1.48 -18.73 -7.92
N ASP A 35 -0.62 -19.63 -8.41
CA ASP A 35 -1.03 -20.95 -8.86
C ASP A 35 -0.91 -21.98 -7.72
N GLN A 36 -1.33 -23.22 -7.99
CA GLN A 36 -1.29 -24.36 -7.05
C GLN A 36 0.12 -24.68 -6.48
N TYR A 37 1.17 -24.07 -7.02
CA TYR A 37 2.57 -24.27 -6.66
C TYR A 37 3.23 -22.99 -6.14
N SER A 38 2.45 -22.00 -5.73
CA SER A 38 2.98 -20.75 -5.21
C SER A 38 2.32 -20.35 -3.91
N VAL A 39 3.08 -19.67 -3.06
CA VAL A 39 2.67 -19.31 -1.71
C VAL A 39 3.07 -17.87 -1.38
N LEU A 40 2.19 -17.18 -0.65
CA LEU A 40 2.48 -15.88 -0.08
C LEU A 40 3.53 -16.01 1.04
N VAL A 41 4.66 -15.33 0.89
CA VAL A 41 5.70 -15.25 1.91
C VAL A 41 5.26 -14.25 2.98
N LYS A 42 4.51 -14.70 4.00
CA LYS A 42 3.88 -13.82 5.01
C LYS A 42 4.86 -12.84 5.69
N LYS A 43 6.11 -13.25 5.94
CA LYS A 43 7.16 -12.39 6.52
C LYS A 43 7.63 -11.22 5.63
N SER A 44 7.28 -11.24 4.34
CA SER A 44 7.65 -10.20 3.37
C SER A 44 6.61 -9.08 3.29
N ILE A 45 5.47 -9.23 3.96
CA ILE A 45 4.39 -8.25 3.92
C ILE A 45 4.84 -7.01 4.69
N SER A 46 4.79 -5.86 4.01
CA SER A 46 5.02 -4.56 4.63
C SER A 46 3.97 -3.58 4.13
N GLU A 47 3.24 -3.02 5.08
CA GLU A 47 2.21 -2.01 4.85
C GLU A 47 2.76 -0.62 5.17
N LYS A 48 2.39 0.35 4.33
CA LYS A 48 2.68 1.75 4.53
C LYS A 48 1.45 2.57 4.13
N PRO A 49 0.68 3.14 5.08
CA PRO A 49 -0.33 4.11 4.74
C PRO A 49 0.30 5.39 4.20
N ASP A 50 -0.39 6.07 3.28
CA ASP A 50 0.02 7.40 2.80
C ASP A 50 -0.17 8.46 3.87
N ASP A 51 0.54 9.58 3.74
CA ASP A 51 0.45 10.72 4.67
C ASP A 51 -0.98 11.28 4.77
N SER A 52 -1.75 11.16 3.68
CA SER A 52 -3.15 11.60 3.66
C SER A 52 -4.13 10.60 4.29
N GLY A 53 -3.66 9.41 4.70
CA GLY A 53 -4.50 8.33 5.22
C GLY A 53 -5.49 7.73 4.20
N ARG A 54 -5.35 8.06 2.91
CA ARG A 54 -6.28 7.63 1.86
C ARG A 54 -5.84 6.32 1.21
N PHE A 55 -4.57 6.21 0.88
CA PHE A 55 -4.01 5.03 0.23
C PHE A 55 -3.24 4.19 1.25
N ILE A 56 -3.27 2.88 1.05
CA ILE A 56 -2.46 1.91 1.77
C ILE A 56 -1.61 1.18 0.75
N TYR A 57 -0.30 1.33 0.86
CA TYR A 57 0.67 0.65 0.02
C TYR A 57 1.11 -0.63 0.71
N VAL A 58 1.04 -1.75 -0.02
CA VAL A 58 1.43 -3.06 0.50
C VAL A 58 2.47 -3.66 -0.41
N THR A 59 3.62 -3.96 0.15
CA THR A 59 4.64 -4.77 -0.52
C THR A 59 4.58 -6.20 0.00
N PHE A 60 4.67 -7.18 -0.89
CA PHE A 60 4.62 -8.59 -0.55
C PHE A 60 5.35 -9.43 -1.59
N THR A 61 5.67 -10.67 -1.24
CA THR A 61 6.34 -11.62 -2.12
C THR A 61 5.52 -12.90 -2.26
N ILE A 62 5.37 -13.37 -3.49
CA ILE A 62 4.89 -14.72 -3.80
C ILE A 62 6.11 -15.56 -4.21
N GLU A 63 6.24 -16.74 -3.62
CA GLU A 63 7.27 -17.72 -3.93
C GLU A 63 6.65 -18.91 -4.67
N GLY A 64 7.17 -19.25 -5.84
CA GLY A 64 6.80 -20.47 -6.58
C GLY A 64 7.64 -21.70 -6.19
N PHE A 65 7.24 -22.89 -6.66
CA PHE A 65 8.00 -24.13 -6.46
C PHE A 65 9.44 -24.03 -7.01
N SER A 66 10.37 -24.78 -6.37
CA SER A 66 11.82 -24.89 -6.64
C SER A 66 12.77 -24.11 -5.71
N GLN A 67 12.51 -24.12 -4.39
CA GLN A 67 13.48 -23.83 -3.33
C GLN A 67 14.27 -22.50 -3.49
N GLY A 68 13.57 -21.36 -3.58
CA GLY A 68 14.17 -20.05 -3.30
C GLY A 68 14.71 -19.22 -4.47
N ASN A 69 14.46 -19.58 -5.73
CA ASN A 69 14.89 -18.78 -6.90
C ASN A 69 13.74 -18.12 -7.70
N ASN A 70 12.48 -18.42 -7.38
CA ASN A 70 11.32 -17.83 -8.07
C ASN A 70 10.51 -16.97 -7.10
N HIS A 71 11.08 -15.83 -6.72
CA HIS A 71 10.42 -14.83 -5.91
C HIS A 71 9.88 -13.72 -6.81
N GLN A 72 8.58 -13.51 -6.75
CA GLN A 72 7.93 -12.38 -7.40
C GLN A 72 7.49 -11.40 -6.32
N GLN A 73 8.02 -10.18 -6.41
CA GLN A 73 7.75 -9.13 -5.45
C GLN A 73 6.71 -8.19 -6.05
N TYR A 74 5.79 -7.73 -5.24
CA TYR A 74 4.66 -6.95 -5.67
C TYR A 74 4.51 -5.70 -4.82
N LEU A 75 4.01 -4.65 -5.45
CA LEU A 75 3.41 -3.50 -4.81
C LEU A 75 1.92 -3.51 -5.15
N ALA A 76 1.07 -3.58 -4.14
CA ALA A 76 -0.37 -3.35 -4.26
C ALA A 76 -0.74 -2.03 -3.56
N VAL A 77 -1.76 -1.37 -4.09
CA VAL A 77 -2.28 -0.13 -3.53
C VAL A 77 -3.76 -0.30 -3.27
N TYR A 78 -4.17 -0.01 -2.04
CA TYR A 78 -5.56 -0.06 -1.59
C TYR A 78 -6.04 1.32 -1.19
N ILE A 79 -7.35 1.51 -1.19
CA ILE A 79 -8.02 2.69 -0.63
C ILE A 79 -9.07 2.23 0.38
N SER A 80 -9.13 2.93 1.50
CA SER A 80 -10.17 2.74 2.51
C SER A 80 -11.42 3.53 2.11
N GLU A 81 -12.56 2.85 2.05
CA GLU A 81 -13.87 3.42 1.73
C GLU A 81 -14.84 3.14 2.88
N LEU A 82 -15.30 4.22 3.52
CA LEU A 82 -16.31 4.19 4.55
C LEU A 82 -17.70 4.46 3.95
N LYS A 83 -18.72 3.85 4.56
CA LYS A 83 -20.11 4.20 4.23
C LYS A 83 -20.40 5.62 4.71
N LYS A 84 -21.27 6.32 4.00
CA LYS A 84 -21.74 7.66 4.36
C LYS A 84 -23.24 7.61 4.63
N LEU A 85 -23.69 8.38 5.62
CA LEU A 85 -25.12 8.57 5.85
C LEU A 85 -25.76 9.18 4.59
N ALA A 86 -27.02 8.84 4.33
CA ALA A 86 -27.73 9.32 3.13
C ALA A 86 -28.12 10.80 3.23
N GLU A 87 -28.19 11.34 4.44
CA GLU A 87 -28.57 12.72 4.71
C GLU A 87 -27.35 13.57 5.11
N PRO A 88 -27.33 14.87 4.73
CA PRO A 88 -26.31 15.81 5.21
C PRO A 88 -26.19 15.78 6.74
N PRO A 89 -24.98 15.77 7.33
CA PRO A 89 -23.70 16.12 6.69
C PRO A 89 -22.94 14.97 6.00
N PHE A 90 -23.61 13.84 5.67
CA PHE A 90 -22.99 12.66 5.04
C PHE A 90 -21.82 12.08 5.85
N SER A 91 -21.95 12.09 7.18
CA SER A 91 -20.90 11.58 8.07
C SER A 91 -20.57 10.12 7.78
N GLU A 92 -19.29 9.80 7.89
CA GLU A 92 -18.77 8.44 7.68
C GLU A 92 -19.09 7.54 8.87
N TYR A 93 -19.44 6.28 8.62
CA TYR A 93 -19.79 5.31 9.66
C TYR A 93 -19.47 3.86 9.26
N GLY A 94 -19.33 3.01 10.29
CA GLY A 94 -19.05 1.58 10.15
C GLY A 94 -17.57 1.28 9.94
N GLU A 95 -17.28 -0.01 9.69
CA GLU A 95 -15.92 -0.47 9.42
C GLU A 95 -15.48 -0.09 7.99
N PRO A 96 -14.20 0.29 7.81
CA PRO A 96 -13.66 0.60 6.50
C PRO A 96 -13.67 -0.64 5.61
N LYS A 97 -14.10 -0.46 4.36
CA LYS A 97 -13.91 -1.46 3.31
C LYS A 97 -12.70 -1.08 2.48
N TYR A 98 -11.90 -2.08 2.13
CA TYR A 98 -10.71 -1.84 1.33
C TYR A 98 -10.98 -2.21 -0.13
N ARG A 99 -10.67 -1.29 -1.02
CA ARG A 99 -10.72 -1.54 -2.46
C ARG A 99 -9.31 -1.53 -3.04
N LEU A 100 -9.00 -2.56 -3.82
CA LEU A 100 -7.77 -2.59 -4.62
C LEU A 100 -7.83 -1.50 -5.69
N VAL A 101 -6.85 -0.60 -5.67
CA VAL A 101 -6.64 0.42 -6.72
C VAL A 101 -5.88 -0.21 -7.89
N GLY A 102 -4.86 -1.02 -7.58
CA GLY A 102 -4.06 -1.74 -8.56
C GLY A 102 -2.81 -2.35 -7.94
N PHE A 103 -2.09 -3.13 -8.74
CA PHE A 103 -0.83 -3.74 -8.33
C PHE A 103 0.19 -3.76 -9.47
N ARG A 104 1.47 -3.87 -9.11
CA ARG A 104 2.61 -3.99 -10.01
C ARG A 104 3.62 -5.00 -9.47
N ASN A 105 4.17 -5.81 -10.36
CA ASN A 105 5.38 -6.56 -10.05
C ASN A 105 6.54 -5.56 -9.91
N ILE A 106 7.34 -5.72 -8.86
CA ILE A 106 8.48 -4.87 -8.54
C ILE A 106 9.73 -5.73 -8.50
N CYS A 107 10.88 -5.13 -8.81
CA CYS A 107 12.17 -5.82 -8.75
C CYS A 107 12.19 -7.13 -9.57
N ASN A 108 11.66 -7.11 -10.80
CA ASN A 108 11.45 -8.28 -11.68
C ASN A 108 12.75 -9.02 -12.11
N SER A 109 13.91 -8.66 -11.56
CA SER A 109 15.17 -9.35 -11.81
C SER A 109 15.42 -10.36 -10.69
N PRO A 110 15.81 -11.61 -11.01
CA PRO A 110 16.15 -12.62 -10.00
C PRO A 110 17.39 -12.25 -9.17
N LEU A 111 18.11 -11.18 -9.55
CA LEU A 111 19.27 -10.68 -8.83
C LEU A 111 18.91 -9.56 -7.84
N LEU A 112 17.66 -9.08 -7.84
CA LEU A 112 17.23 -7.92 -7.08
C LEU A 112 16.11 -8.27 -6.09
N GLY A 113 16.27 -7.81 -4.86
CA GLY A 113 15.26 -7.83 -3.80
C GLY A 113 14.76 -6.43 -3.48
N TYR A 114 13.52 -6.31 -3.07
CA TYR A 114 12.98 -5.06 -2.54
C TYR A 114 13.66 -4.73 -1.20
N LYS A 115 14.16 -3.50 -1.09
CA LYS A 115 14.78 -2.98 0.13
C LYS A 115 13.68 -2.52 1.08
N ALA A 116 13.43 -3.29 2.13
CA ALA A 116 12.43 -2.95 3.14
C ALA A 116 12.66 -1.54 3.72
N GLY A 117 11.58 -0.79 3.89
CA GLY A 117 11.63 0.61 4.37
C GLY A 117 12.06 1.65 3.32
N SER A 118 12.37 1.25 2.08
CA SER A 118 12.74 2.19 1.01
C SER A 118 11.54 2.84 0.30
N LEU A 119 10.30 2.42 0.61
CA LEU A 119 9.11 2.98 -0.03
C LEU A 119 8.96 4.45 0.32
N VAL A 120 8.85 5.31 -0.67
CA VAL A 120 8.54 6.73 -0.52
C VAL A 120 7.31 7.05 -1.35
N THR A 121 6.39 7.81 -0.78
CA THR A 121 5.15 8.23 -1.43
C THR A 121 5.20 9.75 -1.55
N THR A 122 4.97 10.29 -2.75
CA THR A 122 5.03 11.72 -2.99
C THR A 122 4.06 12.10 -4.09
N LYS A 123 3.05 12.92 -3.77
CA LYS A 123 2.13 13.53 -4.75
C LYS A 123 1.51 12.52 -5.74
N GLY A 124 1.07 11.37 -5.25
CA GLY A 124 0.44 10.33 -6.08
C GLY A 124 1.45 9.49 -6.88
N GLU A 125 2.74 9.60 -6.59
CA GLU A 125 3.76 8.67 -7.04
C GLU A 125 4.26 7.84 -5.86
N VAL A 126 4.64 6.60 -6.15
CA VAL A 126 5.26 5.69 -5.21
C VAL A 126 6.57 5.20 -5.78
N THR A 127 7.63 5.38 -5.02
CA THR A 127 8.98 4.97 -5.37
C THR A 127 9.52 4.00 -4.34
N GLY A 128 10.45 3.15 -4.76
CA GLY A 128 11.15 2.25 -3.86
C GLY A 128 12.41 1.73 -4.51
N VAL A 129 13.24 1.04 -3.72
CA VAL A 129 14.56 0.59 -4.13
C VAL A 129 14.60 -0.92 -4.21
N CYS A 130 15.07 -1.42 -5.35
CA CYS A 130 15.48 -2.80 -5.56
C CYS A 130 17.00 -2.89 -5.35
N ALA A 131 17.43 -3.65 -4.34
CA ALA A 131 18.83 -3.86 -4.01
C ALA A 131 19.31 -5.25 -4.43
N PRO A 132 20.61 -5.43 -4.74
CA PRO A 132 21.17 -6.73 -5.07
C PRO A 132 21.03 -7.74 -3.93
N LEU A 133 20.58 -8.96 -4.24
CA LEU A 133 20.49 -10.05 -3.25
C LEU A 133 21.87 -10.61 -2.85
N LYS A 134 22.88 -10.42 -3.70
CA LYS A 134 24.27 -10.84 -3.48
C LYS A 134 25.21 -9.68 -3.78
N THR A 135 26.18 -9.44 -2.90
CA THR A 135 27.20 -8.41 -3.06
C THR A 135 27.99 -8.60 -4.35
N GLY A 136 28.12 -7.54 -5.17
CA GLY A 136 28.99 -7.50 -6.34
C GLY A 136 28.39 -7.90 -7.70
N ARG A 137 27.08 -8.19 -7.80
CA ARG A 137 26.47 -8.68 -9.06
C ARG A 137 25.50 -7.73 -9.77
N ALA A 138 24.92 -6.77 -9.07
CA ALA A 138 23.96 -5.81 -9.64
C ALA A 138 24.08 -4.44 -8.95
N GLN A 139 23.57 -3.39 -9.58
CA GLN A 139 23.43 -2.07 -8.97
C GLN A 139 22.01 -1.93 -8.37
N GLU A 140 21.86 -1.04 -7.37
CA GLU A 140 20.52 -0.67 -6.91
C GLU A 140 19.72 -0.07 -8.08
N LYS A 141 18.43 -0.40 -8.14
CA LYS A 141 17.50 0.14 -9.14
C LYS A 141 16.30 0.73 -8.43
N VAL A 142 15.94 1.95 -8.80
CA VAL A 142 14.72 2.60 -8.33
C VAL A 142 13.56 2.19 -9.22
N PHE A 143 12.43 1.80 -8.63
CA PHE A 143 11.16 1.74 -9.32
C PHE A 143 10.31 2.97 -8.96
N THR A 144 9.47 3.40 -9.89
CA THR A 144 8.56 4.53 -9.71
C THR A 144 7.27 4.21 -10.44
N TYR A 145 6.16 4.34 -9.74
CA TYR A 145 4.83 4.17 -10.32
C TYR A 145 3.93 5.33 -9.94
N ARG A 146 3.01 5.67 -10.85
CA ARG A 146 1.98 6.67 -10.61
C ARG A 146 0.69 5.99 -10.14
N VAL A 147 0.15 6.45 -9.03
CA VAL A 147 -1.12 5.99 -8.48
C VAL A 147 -2.25 6.87 -9.01
N GLY A 148 -3.08 6.29 -9.86
CA GLY A 148 -4.33 6.88 -10.31
C GLY A 148 -5.51 6.44 -9.44
N ARG A 149 -6.71 6.91 -9.82
CA ARG A 149 -7.96 6.55 -9.11
C ARG A 149 -8.31 5.06 -9.18
N PHE A 150 -7.93 4.41 -10.29
CA PHE A 150 -8.33 3.04 -10.65
C PHE A 150 -7.16 2.19 -11.14
N GLY A 151 -5.93 2.60 -10.85
CA GLY A 151 -4.77 1.87 -11.33
C GLY A 151 -3.46 2.41 -10.79
N VAL A 152 -2.43 1.59 -10.88
CA VAL A 152 -1.03 1.94 -10.67
C VAL A 152 -0.38 1.86 -12.04
N TYR A 153 0.38 2.86 -12.48
CA TYR A 153 0.93 2.98 -13.84
C TYR A 153 2.45 3.05 -13.80
#